data_AF-A0A7C6JCK2-F1
#
_entry.id   AF-A0A7C6JCK2-F1
#
_cell.length_a   1.000
_cell.length_b   1.000
_cell.length_c   1.000
_cell.angle_alpha   90.00
_cell.angle_beta   90.00
_cell.angle_gamma   90.00
#
_symmetry.space_group_name_H-M   'P 1'
#
loop_
_entity.id
_entity.type
_entity.pdbx_description
1 polymer ?
#
loop_
_entity_poly.entity_id
_entity_poly.type
_entity_poly.pdbx_seq_one_letter_code
_entity_poly.pdbx_strand_id
1 'polypeptide(L)'
;MKKIVVFIFLLIFSFSAFAIDVGNQQKIYPIDSPVYEALVQLYISAGIALPSTTGPYSANELALMLSRLDRNSLKEPAKVVYDYVNDTLSAKPKVVRFGLDTTIEGYVHTNTEDFTQPDDWIYSTNDRKPFLDIILETSPKNNFYGYTSFPIMSTYAEDGDNTNGKLITDKYGSTTFMSNIFLIHPTTSGGPGFGLLDLGFPYRAFGAFGGDGWSVQVGREQLSWGPGKSGNFVIGDHLHYHNVGRFTTYTKNFKYTLLTSFFPHPSEYYDKETKYGYGGYVNLKAKQTDVSSGLNMFLGHRLEWRFLKDKVNLVLTETIMYQSEDNTFDLRVLSPATVFHNYYIRSNANSILSLEVDVTPIKYLNIYAQVVVDEFV
;
A
#
# COMPACT_ATOMS: atom_id res chain seq x y z
N MET A 1 34.33 5.69 -0.45
CA MET A 1 32.91 5.28 -0.35
C MET A 1 32.13 6.13 0.67
N LYS A 2 32.50 6.18 1.96
CA LYS A 2 31.79 7.00 2.98
C LYS A 2 31.59 8.48 2.59
N LYS A 3 32.59 9.12 1.97
CA LYS A 3 32.52 10.53 1.54
C LYS A 3 31.58 10.78 0.34
N ILE A 4 31.40 9.79 -0.53
CA ILE A 4 30.52 9.90 -1.71
C ILE A 4 29.05 9.76 -1.28
N VAL A 5 28.76 8.86 -0.32
CA VAL A 5 27.41 8.72 0.27
C VAL A 5 26.98 10.01 0.97
N VAL A 6 27.90 10.63 1.74
CA VAL A 6 27.63 11.93 2.40
C VAL A 6 27.42 13.05 1.38
N PHE A 7 28.16 13.05 0.26
CA PHE A 7 28.03 14.06 -0.79
C PHE A 7 26.71 13.92 -1.58
N ILE A 8 26.26 12.68 -1.85
CA ILE A 8 24.95 12.40 -2.46
C ILE A 8 23.82 12.79 -1.51
N PHE A 9 23.94 12.48 -0.22
CA PHE A 9 22.99 12.96 0.79
C PHE A 9 22.92 14.50 0.83
N LEU A 10 24.07 15.18 0.82
CA LEU A 10 24.11 16.65 0.82
C LEU A 10 23.50 17.27 -0.45
N LEU A 11 23.72 16.65 -1.62
CA LEU A 11 23.15 17.10 -2.90
C LEU A 11 21.62 16.98 -2.95
N ILE A 12 21.07 15.90 -2.37
CA ILE A 12 19.61 15.70 -2.25
C ILE A 12 18.98 16.73 -1.32
N PHE A 13 19.69 17.18 -0.27
CA PHE A 13 19.19 18.20 0.67
C PHE A 13 19.23 19.63 0.12
N SER A 14 20.14 19.94 -0.82
CA SER A 14 20.31 21.30 -1.36
C SER A 14 19.22 21.79 -2.32
N PHE A 15 18.25 20.96 -2.71
CA PHE A 15 17.14 21.35 -3.61
C PHE A 15 15.88 21.86 -2.90
N SER A 16 15.92 22.07 -1.58
CA SER A 16 14.77 22.56 -0.80
C SER A 16 14.81 24.09 -0.60
N ALA A 17 14.77 24.84 -1.71
CA ALA A 17 14.57 26.29 -1.66
C ALA A 17 13.21 26.64 -2.26
N PHE A 18 12.44 27.44 -1.50
CA PHE A 18 11.10 28.00 -1.78
C PHE A 18 9.91 27.10 -1.42
N ALA A 19 9.73 26.79 -0.13
CA ALA A 19 8.44 26.37 0.38
C ALA A 19 7.57 27.62 0.67
N ILE A 20 6.51 27.80 -0.11
CA ILE A 20 5.37 28.64 0.27
C ILE A 20 4.73 28.00 1.52
N ASP A 21 4.30 28.81 2.48
CA ASP A 21 3.67 28.37 3.74
C ASP A 21 2.26 27.79 3.49
N VAL A 22 2.23 26.63 2.83
CA VAL A 22 1.06 25.78 2.57
C VAL A 22 1.28 24.47 3.33
N GLY A 23 0.21 23.70 3.56
CA GLY A 23 0.19 22.41 4.27
C GLY A 23 1.42 21.50 4.05
N ASN A 24 1.64 20.50 4.93
CA ASN A 24 2.76 19.57 4.74
C ASN A 24 2.61 18.81 3.41
N GLN A 25 3.47 19.16 2.45
CA GLN A 25 3.47 18.64 1.09
C GLN A 25 3.77 17.14 1.01
N GLN A 26 4.41 16.59 2.02
CA GLN A 26 4.85 15.19 2.07
C GLN A 26 3.99 14.32 2.98
N LYS A 27 2.87 14.85 3.51
CA LYS A 27 1.86 14.02 4.15
C LYS A 27 1.37 12.95 3.17
N ILE A 28 1.47 11.68 3.56
CA ILE A 28 1.02 10.56 2.75
C ILE A 28 -0.41 10.18 3.13
N TYR A 29 -1.31 10.30 2.16
CA TYR A 29 -2.68 9.84 2.22
C TYR A 29 -2.74 8.37 1.77
N PRO A 30 -3.36 7.48 2.55
CA PRO A 30 -3.49 6.07 2.20
C PRO A 30 -4.41 5.89 0.97
N ILE A 31 -4.43 4.68 0.44
CA ILE A 31 -5.16 4.32 -0.79
C ILE A 31 -6.69 4.43 -0.65
N ASP A 32 -7.20 4.30 0.57
CA ASP A 32 -8.61 4.39 0.98
C ASP A 32 -8.99 5.80 1.48
N SER A 33 -8.10 6.78 1.31
CA SER A 33 -8.33 8.15 1.77
C SER A 33 -9.60 8.76 1.17
N PRO A 34 -10.53 9.29 2.00
CA PRO A 34 -11.70 10.02 1.50
C PRO A 34 -11.35 11.23 0.63
N VAL A 35 -10.14 11.80 0.81
CA VAL A 35 -9.63 12.91 -0.01
C VAL A 35 -9.35 12.44 -1.44
N TYR A 36 -8.76 11.25 -1.60
CA TYR A 36 -8.50 10.68 -2.92
C TYR A 36 -9.81 10.24 -3.59
N GLU A 37 -10.72 9.63 -2.85
CA GLU A 37 -12.03 9.27 -3.38
C GLU A 37 -12.82 10.51 -3.86
N ALA A 38 -12.81 11.60 -3.08
CA ALA A 38 -13.40 12.86 -3.48
C ALA A 38 -12.80 13.39 -4.80
N LEU A 39 -11.48 13.29 -4.98
CA LEU A 39 -10.82 13.65 -6.24
C LEU A 39 -11.29 12.78 -7.41
N VAL A 40 -11.41 11.47 -7.22
CA VAL A 40 -11.96 10.55 -8.23
C VAL A 40 -13.36 11.00 -8.67
N GLN A 41 -14.25 11.30 -7.72
CA GLN A 41 -15.61 11.75 -8.02
C GLN A 41 -15.64 13.10 -8.75
N LEU A 42 -14.76 14.05 -8.35
CA LEU A 42 -14.63 15.33 -9.03
C LEU A 42 -14.16 15.20 -10.47
N TYR A 43 -13.18 14.32 -10.72
CA TYR A 43 -12.63 14.06 -12.04
C TYR A 43 -13.69 13.49 -12.99
N ILE A 44 -14.40 12.45 -12.54
CA ILE A 44 -15.51 11.84 -13.29
C ILE A 44 -16.61 12.89 -13.56
N SER A 45 -16.96 13.70 -12.56
CA SER A 45 -17.97 14.77 -12.69
C SER A 45 -17.54 15.89 -13.64
N ALA A 46 -16.25 16.24 -13.67
CA ALA A 46 -15.68 17.23 -14.57
C ALA A 46 -15.55 16.72 -16.01
N GLY A 47 -15.57 15.40 -16.20
CA GLY A 47 -15.45 14.76 -17.51
C GLY A 47 -13.99 14.60 -17.96
N ILE A 48 -13.08 14.36 -17.02
CA ILE A 48 -11.67 14.05 -17.26
C ILE A 48 -11.34 12.65 -16.72
N ALA A 49 -10.38 11.96 -17.37
CA ALA A 49 -9.81 10.67 -16.96
C ALA A 49 -9.37 10.70 -15.50
N LEU A 50 -9.42 9.57 -14.80
CA LEU A 50 -9.17 9.41 -13.36
C LEU A 50 -7.87 10.08 -12.90
N PRO A 51 -7.78 10.51 -11.62
CA PRO A 51 -6.48 10.88 -11.05
C PRO A 51 -5.52 9.69 -11.09
N SER A 52 -4.24 9.89 -10.76
CA SER A 52 -3.26 8.79 -10.78
C SER A 52 -3.77 7.60 -9.98
N THR A 53 -3.67 6.41 -10.57
CA THR A 53 -4.12 5.15 -9.98
C THR A 53 -3.02 4.42 -9.23
N THR A 54 -1.98 5.16 -8.81
CA THR A 54 -0.78 4.62 -8.16
C THR A 54 -0.64 5.17 -6.75
N GLY A 55 -1.42 4.59 -5.83
CA GLY A 55 -1.41 4.94 -4.42
C GLY A 55 -0.24 4.29 -3.66
N PRO A 56 0.10 4.80 -2.45
CA PRO A 56 -0.50 5.96 -1.76
C PRO A 56 -0.06 7.31 -2.34
N TYR A 57 -0.59 8.41 -1.82
CA TYR A 57 -0.43 9.75 -2.44
C TYR A 57 0.15 10.78 -1.48
N SER A 58 1.14 11.55 -1.94
CA SER A 58 1.60 12.71 -1.17
C SER A 58 0.61 13.88 -1.29
N ALA A 59 0.55 14.76 -0.28
CA ALA A 59 -0.30 15.95 -0.31
C ALA A 59 0.01 16.86 -1.51
N ASN A 60 1.28 17.00 -1.87
CA ASN A 60 1.71 17.75 -3.06
C ASN A 60 1.15 17.14 -4.35
N GLU A 61 1.16 15.81 -4.43
CA GLU A 61 0.62 15.08 -5.56
C GLU A 61 -0.91 15.28 -5.69
N LEU A 62 -1.64 15.12 -4.58
CA LEU A 62 -3.09 15.35 -4.54
C LEU A 62 -3.44 16.80 -4.85
N ALA A 63 -2.64 17.76 -4.39
CA ALA A 63 -2.83 19.18 -4.68
C ALA A 63 -2.63 19.48 -6.17
N LEU A 64 -1.62 18.86 -6.81
CA LEU A 64 -1.43 18.94 -8.25
C LEU A 64 -2.63 18.32 -8.99
N MET A 65 -3.17 17.20 -8.52
CA MET A 65 -4.40 16.60 -9.07
C MET A 65 -5.57 17.58 -8.99
N LEU A 66 -5.85 18.13 -7.81
CA LEU A 66 -6.91 19.12 -7.60
C LEU A 66 -6.75 20.34 -8.52
N SER A 67 -5.51 20.80 -8.74
CA SER A 67 -5.24 21.99 -9.57
C SER A 67 -5.60 21.82 -11.05
N ARG A 68 -5.94 20.61 -11.51
CA ARG A 68 -6.45 20.38 -12.88
C ARG A 68 -7.93 20.74 -13.02
N LEU A 69 -8.64 20.80 -11.91
CA LEU A 69 -10.06 21.14 -11.88
C LEU A 69 -10.22 22.65 -11.75
N ASP A 70 -11.01 23.23 -12.64
CA ASP A 70 -11.45 24.62 -12.49
C ASP A 70 -12.69 24.67 -11.61
N ARG A 71 -12.52 25.12 -10.36
CA ARG A 71 -13.61 25.29 -9.37
C ARG A 71 -14.80 26.10 -9.93
N ASN A 72 -14.56 27.12 -10.76
CA ASN A 72 -15.62 27.98 -11.27
C ASN A 72 -16.50 27.28 -12.32
N SER A 73 -15.96 26.26 -12.99
CA SER A 73 -16.68 25.43 -13.96
C SER A 73 -17.53 24.31 -13.33
N LEU A 74 -17.34 24.06 -12.02
CA LEU A 74 -18.04 23.01 -11.30
C LEU A 74 -19.47 23.43 -10.90
N LYS A 75 -20.37 22.45 -10.78
CA LYS A 75 -21.70 22.66 -10.18
C LYS A 75 -21.59 22.80 -8.67
N GLU A 76 -22.58 23.41 -8.03
CA GLU A 76 -22.57 23.67 -6.57
C GLU A 76 -22.20 22.46 -5.70
N PRO A 77 -22.78 21.25 -5.88
CA PRO A 77 -22.36 20.09 -5.06
C PRO A 77 -20.89 19.73 -5.24
N ALA A 78 -20.37 19.84 -6.47
CA ALA A 78 -18.96 19.56 -6.76
C ALA A 78 -18.02 20.65 -6.23
N LYS A 79 -18.48 21.90 -6.10
CA LYS A 79 -17.69 22.95 -5.42
C LYS A 79 -17.49 22.64 -3.94
N VAL A 80 -18.52 22.13 -3.25
CA VAL A 80 -18.40 21.71 -1.85
C VAL A 80 -17.35 20.60 -1.70
N VAL A 81 -17.37 19.61 -2.60
CA VAL A 81 -16.37 18.53 -2.59
C VAL A 81 -14.97 19.06 -2.93
N TYR A 82 -14.85 19.98 -3.89
CA TYR A 82 -13.59 20.64 -4.21
C TYR A 82 -13.02 21.39 -3.01
N ASP A 83 -13.85 22.17 -2.32
CA ASP A 83 -13.46 22.96 -1.15
C ASP A 83 -13.02 22.05 0.01
N TYR A 84 -13.74 20.95 0.25
CA TYR A 84 -13.32 19.92 1.22
C TYR A 84 -11.91 19.40 0.93
N VAL A 85 -11.61 19.03 -0.33
CA VAL A 85 -10.27 18.54 -0.71
C VAL A 85 -9.23 19.65 -0.54
N ASN A 86 -9.52 20.86 -1.03
CA ASN A 86 -8.63 22.00 -0.95
C ASN A 86 -8.25 22.35 0.50
N ASP A 87 -9.25 22.44 1.37
CA ASP A 87 -9.08 22.80 2.77
C ASP A 87 -8.32 21.72 3.54
N THR A 88 -8.59 20.45 3.24
CA THR A 88 -7.88 19.32 3.84
C THR A 88 -6.40 19.29 3.46
N LEU A 89 -6.08 19.56 2.20
CA LEU A 89 -4.69 19.57 1.70
C LEU A 89 -3.93 20.84 2.13
N SER A 90 -4.63 21.95 2.32
CA SER A 90 -4.05 23.23 2.71
C SER A 90 -3.94 23.42 4.22
N ALA A 91 -4.44 22.47 5.01
CA ALA A 91 -4.43 22.53 6.46
C ALA A 91 -3.00 22.70 7.00
N LYS A 92 -2.81 23.68 7.89
CA LYS A 92 -1.50 23.97 8.50
C LYS A 92 -1.01 22.74 9.28
N PRO A 93 0.22 22.26 9.01
CA PRO A 93 0.70 21.06 9.67
C PRO A 93 1.08 21.37 11.12
N LYS A 94 0.79 20.43 12.02
CA LYS A 94 1.35 20.44 13.37
C LYS A 94 2.68 19.70 13.35
N VAL A 95 3.70 20.23 14.01
CA VAL A 95 5.02 19.58 14.10
C VAL A 95 4.90 18.16 14.66
N VAL A 96 4.04 17.99 15.66
CA VAL A 96 3.64 16.69 16.20
C VAL A 96 2.11 16.68 16.32
N ARG A 97 1.48 15.58 15.90
CA ARG A 97 0.06 15.31 16.11
C ARG A 97 -0.08 13.92 16.70
N PHE A 98 -0.80 13.85 17.82
CA PHE A 98 -1.28 12.60 18.39
C PHE A 98 -2.74 12.42 18.00
N GLY A 99 -3.08 11.22 17.55
CA GLY A 99 -4.44 10.77 17.28
C GLY A 99 -4.77 9.58 18.15
N LEU A 100 -6.06 9.45 18.48
CA LEU A 100 -6.61 8.30 19.19
C LEU A 100 -7.95 7.98 18.53
N ASP A 101 -7.99 6.86 17.82
CA ASP A 101 -9.21 6.39 17.17
C ASP A 101 -9.73 5.17 17.93
N THR A 102 -11.02 5.18 18.27
CA THR A 102 -11.69 4.09 18.98
C THR A 102 -12.85 3.59 18.15
N THR A 103 -12.95 2.28 17.93
CA THR A 103 -14.06 1.68 17.19
C THR A 103 -14.59 0.47 17.92
N ILE A 104 -15.92 0.31 17.95
CA ILE A 104 -16.57 -0.92 18.42
C ILE A 104 -17.29 -1.53 17.23
N GLU A 105 -16.91 -2.75 16.86
CA GLU A 105 -17.53 -3.51 15.79
C GLU A 105 -18.09 -4.83 16.35
N GLY A 106 -19.21 -5.27 15.79
CA GLY A 106 -19.86 -6.53 16.13
C GLY A 106 -20.35 -7.22 14.87
N TYR A 107 -20.07 -8.51 14.76
CA TYR A 107 -20.40 -9.32 13.59
C TYR A 107 -21.19 -10.55 14.05
N VAL A 108 -22.26 -10.87 13.35
CA VAL A 108 -23.14 -12.00 13.65
C VAL A 108 -23.30 -12.85 12.40
N HIS A 109 -23.17 -14.17 12.56
CA HIS A 109 -23.49 -15.12 11.51
C HIS A 109 -24.01 -16.44 12.11
N THR A 110 -24.79 -17.19 11.32
CA THR A 110 -25.46 -18.40 11.81
C THR A 110 -24.73 -19.70 11.44
N ASN A 111 -23.78 -19.65 10.51
CA ASN A 111 -23.05 -20.82 10.04
C ASN A 111 -21.62 -20.79 10.58
N THR A 112 -21.44 -21.37 11.77
CA THR A 112 -20.18 -21.41 12.52
C THR A 112 -19.31 -22.62 12.17
N GLU A 113 -19.69 -23.38 11.12
CA GLU A 113 -18.99 -24.59 10.69
C GLU A 113 -18.29 -24.38 9.33
N ASP A 114 -18.99 -23.79 8.35
CA ASP A 114 -18.45 -23.62 6.99
C ASP A 114 -17.68 -22.31 6.79
N PHE A 115 -18.06 -21.21 7.47
CA PHE A 115 -17.47 -19.87 7.25
C PHE A 115 -16.51 -19.51 8.39
N THR A 116 -15.48 -20.34 8.56
CA THR A 116 -14.54 -20.28 9.69
C THR A 116 -13.18 -19.64 9.34
N GLN A 117 -13.07 -19.04 8.15
CA GLN A 117 -11.85 -18.36 7.69
C GLN A 117 -12.11 -16.87 7.48
N PRO A 118 -11.07 -16.02 7.49
CA PRO A 118 -11.25 -14.60 7.24
C PRO A 118 -11.77 -14.25 5.84
N ASP A 119 -11.31 -14.99 4.83
CA ASP A 119 -11.69 -14.79 3.42
C ASP A 119 -13.12 -15.28 3.10
N ASP A 120 -13.74 -16.01 4.02
CA ASP A 120 -15.14 -16.42 3.92
C ASP A 120 -16.12 -15.23 4.11
N TRP A 121 -15.61 -14.09 4.60
CA TRP A 121 -16.40 -12.93 4.96
C TRP A 121 -16.19 -11.79 3.97
N ILE A 122 -17.30 -11.16 3.54
CA ILE A 122 -17.28 -9.95 2.70
C ILE A 122 -16.55 -8.80 3.41
N TYR A 123 -16.74 -8.69 4.73
CA TYR A 123 -16.01 -7.76 5.59
C TYR A 123 -14.86 -8.51 6.26
N SER A 124 -13.73 -8.48 5.56
CA SER A 124 -12.56 -9.35 5.79
C SER A 124 -11.57 -8.71 6.77
N THR A 125 -10.40 -9.34 6.98
CA THR A 125 -9.37 -8.82 7.89
C THR A 125 -8.91 -7.41 7.55
N ASN A 126 -8.81 -7.07 6.27
CA ASN A 126 -8.32 -5.76 5.82
C ASN A 126 -9.32 -4.64 6.09
N ASP A 127 -10.62 -4.97 6.17
CA ASP A 127 -11.69 -3.99 6.35
C ASP A 127 -11.96 -3.68 7.83
N ARG A 128 -11.73 -4.68 8.70
CA ARG A 128 -12.04 -4.60 10.14
C ARG A 128 -11.19 -3.55 10.84
N LYS A 129 -11.85 -2.70 11.63
CA LYS A 129 -11.16 -1.63 12.34
C LYS A 129 -10.61 -2.10 13.68
N PRO A 130 -9.44 -1.60 14.09
CA PRO A 130 -8.93 -1.87 15.43
C PRO A 130 -9.87 -1.31 16.50
N PHE A 131 -9.87 -1.95 17.67
CA PHE A 131 -10.63 -1.45 18.82
C PHE A 131 -10.10 -0.07 19.26
N LEU A 132 -8.77 0.06 19.27
CA LEU A 132 -8.06 1.30 19.57
C LEU A 132 -6.91 1.46 18.58
N ASP A 133 -6.67 2.66 18.07
CA ASP A 133 -5.45 2.99 17.32
C ASP A 133 -4.82 4.27 17.89
N ILE A 134 -3.53 4.18 18.22
CA ILE A 134 -2.73 5.31 18.67
C ILE A 134 -1.88 5.78 17.50
N ILE A 135 -2.14 7.01 17.03
CA ILE A 135 -1.51 7.58 15.85
C ILE A 135 -0.51 8.64 16.27
N LEU A 136 0.71 8.55 15.73
CA LEU A 136 1.73 9.58 15.83
C LEU A 136 2.08 10.09 14.43
N GLU A 137 1.89 11.39 14.24
CA GLU A 137 2.34 12.12 13.06
C GLU A 137 3.40 13.15 13.44
N THR A 138 4.44 13.24 12.60
CA THR A 138 5.50 14.24 12.73
C THR A 138 5.66 14.99 11.42
N SER A 139 5.84 16.31 11.52
CA SER A 139 5.99 17.23 10.39
C SER A 139 7.02 18.31 10.74
N PRO A 140 8.31 17.96 10.89
CA PRO A 140 9.32 18.92 11.33
C PRO A 140 9.50 20.09 10.35
N LYS A 141 9.21 19.86 9.05
CA LYS A 141 9.12 20.87 7.98
C LYS A 141 8.12 20.40 6.92
N ASN A 142 7.74 21.29 6.00
CA ASN A 142 6.80 20.98 4.91
C ASN A 142 7.30 19.88 3.95
N ASN A 143 8.61 19.63 3.93
CA ASN A 143 9.28 18.63 3.07
C ASN A 143 9.51 17.28 3.76
N PHE A 144 9.05 17.10 5.00
CA PHE A 144 9.27 15.88 5.78
C PHE A 144 8.00 15.50 6.53
N TYR A 145 7.67 14.21 6.52
CA TYR A 145 6.51 13.68 7.21
C TYR A 145 6.83 12.30 7.76
N GLY A 146 6.42 12.04 9.00
CA GLY A 146 6.48 10.73 9.60
C GLY A 146 5.09 10.32 10.09
N TYR A 147 4.76 9.04 9.93
CA TYR A 147 3.52 8.46 10.41
C TYR A 147 3.80 7.13 11.09
N THR A 148 3.11 6.85 12.18
CA THR A 148 3.08 5.52 12.80
C THR A 148 1.70 5.32 13.44
N SER A 149 1.08 4.17 13.18
CA SER A 149 -0.10 3.70 13.89
C SER A 149 0.22 2.50 14.78
N PHE A 150 -0.43 2.43 15.93
CA PHE A 150 -0.33 1.32 16.88
C PHE A 150 -1.75 0.78 17.14
N PRO A 151 -2.27 -0.05 16.22
CA PRO A 151 -3.58 -0.66 16.38
C PRO A 151 -3.55 -1.73 17.47
N ILE A 152 -4.56 -1.69 18.35
CA ILE A 152 -4.91 -2.74 19.29
C ILE A 152 -6.12 -3.46 18.72
N MET A 153 -5.90 -4.66 18.20
CA MET A 153 -6.93 -5.46 17.54
C MET A 153 -6.72 -6.95 17.78
N SER A 154 -7.72 -7.74 17.38
CA SER A 154 -7.61 -9.18 17.44
C SER A 154 -6.74 -9.70 16.31
N THR A 155 -5.84 -10.63 16.57
CA THR A 155 -5.13 -11.39 15.53
C THR A 155 -6.09 -12.35 14.85
N TYR A 156 -5.86 -12.57 13.56
CA TYR A 156 -6.52 -13.60 12.76
C TYR A 156 -5.56 -14.73 12.38
N ALA A 157 -4.29 -14.59 12.73
CA ALA A 157 -3.27 -15.63 12.66
C ALA A 157 -2.99 -16.15 14.07
N GLU A 158 -2.92 -17.46 14.22
CA GLU A 158 -2.62 -18.09 15.50
C GLU A 158 -1.17 -18.59 15.52
N ASP A 159 -0.40 -18.16 16.53
CA ASP A 159 0.92 -18.72 16.79
C ASP A 159 0.73 -20.05 17.55
N GLY A 160 0.58 -21.13 16.78
CA GLY A 160 0.74 -22.49 17.29
C GLY A 160 -0.54 -23.21 17.72
N ASP A 161 -1.13 -23.95 16.77
CA ASP A 161 -1.21 -25.39 16.95
C ASP A 161 -0.86 -26.10 15.63
N ASN A 162 0.45 -26.30 15.45
CA ASN A 162 1.04 -26.99 14.30
C ASN A 162 0.61 -28.47 14.19
N THR A 163 -0.27 -28.96 15.08
CA THR A 163 -0.82 -30.32 15.03
C THR A 163 -1.90 -30.49 13.95
N ASN A 164 -2.63 -29.43 13.59
CA ASN A 164 -3.71 -29.50 12.59
C ASN A 164 -3.33 -28.90 11.22
N GLY A 165 -2.12 -28.34 11.08
CA GLY A 165 -1.56 -27.92 9.79
C GLY A 165 -2.19 -26.67 9.16
N LYS A 166 -2.84 -25.80 9.93
CA LYS A 166 -3.42 -24.52 9.45
C LYS A 166 -2.59 -23.33 9.95
N LEU A 167 -2.26 -22.41 9.04
CA LEU A 167 -1.55 -21.13 9.34
C LEU A 167 -2.53 -20.02 9.76
N ILE A 168 -3.80 -20.17 9.41
CA ILE A 168 -4.90 -19.24 9.73
C ILE A 168 -5.77 -19.90 10.80
N THR A 169 -6.21 -19.11 11.78
CA THR A 169 -7.04 -19.63 12.88
C THR A 169 -8.38 -20.18 12.33
N ASP A 170 -8.81 -21.31 12.87
CA ASP A 170 -10.17 -21.83 12.63
C ASP A 170 -11.20 -21.21 13.59
N LYS A 171 -10.75 -20.27 14.43
CA LYS A 171 -11.59 -19.58 15.42
C LYS A 171 -12.30 -18.37 14.84
N TYR A 172 -11.84 -17.86 13.70
CA TYR A 172 -12.55 -16.81 13.00
C TYR A 172 -13.90 -17.33 12.54
N GLY A 173 -15.01 -16.66 12.85
CA GLY A 173 -16.34 -17.18 12.53
C GLY A 173 -16.70 -18.52 13.21
N SER A 174 -15.97 -18.95 14.25
CA SER A 174 -16.34 -20.17 14.99
C SER A 174 -17.47 -19.96 16.01
N THR A 175 -17.88 -18.70 16.19
CA THR A 175 -18.91 -18.29 17.15
C THR A 175 -19.96 -17.43 16.45
N THR A 176 -21.22 -17.57 16.87
CA THR A 176 -22.34 -16.80 16.32
C THR A 176 -22.11 -15.29 16.40
N PHE A 177 -21.35 -14.83 17.39
CA PHE A 177 -20.99 -13.43 17.59
C PHE A 177 -19.47 -13.27 17.65
N MET A 178 -18.99 -12.24 16.98
CA MET A 178 -17.61 -11.77 16.99
C MET A 178 -17.55 -10.25 17.18
N SER A 179 -16.40 -9.73 17.61
CA SER A 179 -16.16 -8.29 17.74
C SER A 179 -14.71 -7.94 17.42
N ASN A 180 -14.38 -6.66 17.29
CA ASN A 180 -12.98 -6.21 17.29
C ASN A 180 -12.39 -6.07 18.72
N ILE A 181 -13.21 -6.23 19.77
CA ILE A 181 -12.75 -6.26 21.17
C ILE A 181 -12.03 -7.59 21.42
N PHE A 182 -10.70 -7.59 21.44
CA PHE A 182 -9.89 -8.80 21.54
C PHE A 182 -10.10 -9.62 22.83
N LEU A 183 -10.58 -9.00 23.92
CA LEU A 183 -10.74 -9.63 25.23
C LEU A 183 -11.95 -10.59 25.33
N ILE A 184 -12.92 -10.50 24.41
CA ILE A 184 -14.17 -11.27 24.53
C ILE A 184 -14.16 -12.57 23.71
N HIS A 185 -13.08 -12.83 22.96
CA HIS A 185 -12.97 -14.01 22.11
C HIS A 185 -12.40 -15.21 22.87
N PRO A 186 -12.88 -16.43 22.57
CA PRO A 186 -12.34 -17.65 23.16
C PRO A 186 -10.90 -17.89 22.70
N THR A 187 -10.00 -18.12 23.66
CA THR A 187 -8.61 -18.55 23.37
C THR A 187 -8.51 -20.07 23.24
N THR A 188 -7.41 -20.57 22.69
CA THR A 188 -7.06 -22.00 22.62
C THR A 188 -7.03 -22.70 23.99
N SER A 189 -6.93 -21.95 25.09
CA SER A 189 -6.92 -22.47 26.46
C SER A 189 -8.29 -22.47 27.15
N GLY A 190 -9.38 -22.09 26.46
CA GLY A 190 -10.73 -22.14 27.02
C GLY A 190 -11.08 -21.01 28.01
N GLY A 191 -10.29 -19.94 28.08
CA GLY A 191 -10.57 -18.75 28.88
C GLY A 191 -10.51 -17.45 28.08
N PRO A 192 -11.02 -16.32 28.61
CA PRO A 192 -10.75 -15.00 28.04
C PRO A 192 -9.26 -14.71 28.22
N GLY A 193 -8.56 -14.38 27.14
CA GLY A 193 -7.12 -14.18 27.23
C GLY A 193 -6.59 -13.24 26.17
N PHE A 194 -5.46 -12.62 26.49
CA PHE A 194 -4.65 -11.80 25.58
C PHE A 194 -4.08 -12.59 24.39
N GLY A 195 -4.31 -13.91 24.30
CA GLY A 195 -3.77 -14.77 23.25
C GLY A 195 -4.28 -14.47 21.84
N LEU A 196 -5.32 -13.63 21.72
CA LEU A 196 -5.79 -13.12 20.43
C LEU A 196 -5.39 -11.66 20.18
N LEU A 197 -4.46 -11.08 20.94
CA LEU A 197 -3.93 -9.76 20.61
C LEU A 197 -3.01 -9.86 19.38
N ASP A 198 -3.24 -8.99 18.41
CA ASP A 198 -2.35 -8.86 17.26
C ASP A 198 -1.03 -8.20 17.64
N LEU A 199 0.09 -8.88 17.35
CA LEU A 199 1.46 -8.41 17.58
C LEU A 199 2.22 -8.13 16.26
N GLY A 200 1.55 -8.21 15.11
CA GLY A 200 2.11 -7.91 13.79
C GLY A 200 2.29 -6.42 13.51
N PHE A 201 1.71 -5.55 14.36
CA PHE A 201 1.80 -4.10 14.25
C PHE A 201 3.26 -3.58 14.35
N PRO A 202 3.57 -2.38 13.83
CA PRO A 202 2.67 -1.48 13.11
C PRO A 202 2.42 -1.95 11.67
N TYR A 203 1.18 -1.82 11.19
CA TYR A 203 0.84 -2.07 9.78
C TYR A 203 1.11 -0.85 8.91
N ARG A 204 1.04 0.35 9.49
CA ARG A 204 1.35 1.59 8.79
C ARG A 204 2.35 2.41 9.60
N ALA A 205 3.60 2.46 9.13
CA ALA A 205 4.67 3.19 9.78
C ALA A 205 5.77 3.57 8.79
N PHE A 206 5.92 4.85 8.50
CA PHE A 206 6.86 5.30 7.46
C PHE A 206 7.38 6.71 7.71
N GLY A 207 8.51 7.00 7.06
CA GLY A 207 8.99 8.35 6.81
C GLY A 207 8.84 8.71 5.34
N ALA A 208 8.49 9.96 5.06
CA ALA A 208 8.41 10.52 3.73
C ALA A 208 9.12 11.87 3.66
N PHE A 209 9.76 12.14 2.53
CA PHE A 209 10.36 13.43 2.25
C PHE A 209 10.33 13.74 0.75
N GLY A 210 10.35 15.02 0.38
CA GLY A 210 10.17 15.41 -1.00
C GLY A 210 10.01 16.90 -1.19
N GLY A 211 9.54 17.30 -2.37
CA GLY A 211 9.25 18.68 -2.70
C GLY A 211 8.20 18.77 -3.81
N ASP A 212 8.16 19.90 -4.49
CA ASP A 212 7.24 20.09 -5.60
C ASP A 212 7.57 19.13 -6.74
N GLY A 213 6.61 18.26 -7.08
CA GLY A 213 6.73 17.34 -8.20
C GLY A 213 7.48 16.04 -7.90
N TRP A 214 7.84 15.75 -6.64
CA TRP A 214 8.44 14.48 -6.27
C TRP A 214 8.31 14.12 -4.78
N SER A 215 8.33 12.83 -4.47
CA SER A 215 8.25 12.31 -3.11
C SER A 215 9.02 10.98 -2.99
N VAL A 216 9.66 10.78 -1.83
CA VAL A 216 10.28 9.54 -1.40
C VAL A 216 9.59 9.07 -0.13
N GLN A 217 9.31 7.77 -0.03
CA GLN A 217 8.71 7.13 1.14
C GLN A 217 9.44 5.83 1.46
N VAL A 218 9.72 5.60 2.75
CA VAL A 218 10.33 4.36 3.25
C VAL A 218 9.61 3.93 4.52
N GLY A 219 9.21 2.65 4.60
CA GLY A 219 8.57 2.07 5.79
C GLY A 219 7.51 1.03 5.44
N ARG A 220 6.47 0.89 6.26
CA ARG A 220 5.31 0.03 6.05
C ARG A 220 4.11 0.85 5.59
N GLU A 221 3.51 0.44 4.47
CA GLU A 221 2.33 1.08 3.91
C GLU A 221 1.57 0.11 2.99
N GLN A 222 0.27 0.31 2.88
CA GLN A 222 -0.58 -0.43 1.94
C GLN A 222 -0.50 0.18 0.54
N LEU A 223 -0.56 -0.66 -0.49
CA LEU A 223 -0.38 -0.25 -1.89
C LEU A 223 -1.56 -0.71 -2.74
N SER A 224 -1.81 0.00 -3.83
CA SER A 224 -2.75 -0.44 -4.86
C SER A 224 -2.44 0.26 -6.19
N TRP A 225 -2.22 -0.54 -7.24
CA TRP A 225 -1.81 -0.08 -8.56
C TRP A 225 -2.84 -0.46 -9.61
N GLY A 226 -3.71 0.48 -9.93
CA GLY A 226 -4.65 0.40 -11.03
C GLY A 226 -6.03 0.98 -10.73
N PRO A 227 -6.87 1.13 -11.77
CA PRO A 227 -8.21 1.71 -11.66
C PRO A 227 -9.27 0.73 -11.13
N GLY A 228 -8.92 -0.53 -10.90
CA GLY A 228 -9.84 -1.60 -10.52
C GLY A 228 -10.57 -1.31 -9.20
N LYS A 229 -11.85 -1.65 -9.15
CA LYS A 229 -12.72 -1.50 -7.97
C LYS A 229 -12.89 -2.79 -7.18
N SER A 230 -12.68 -3.93 -7.81
CA SER A 230 -12.72 -5.26 -7.19
C SER A 230 -11.32 -5.84 -6.96
N GLY A 231 -10.28 -5.03 -7.11
CA GLY A 231 -8.88 -5.45 -7.09
C GLY A 231 -8.12 -5.05 -8.36
N ASN A 232 -6.80 -5.18 -8.31
CA ASN A 232 -5.86 -4.86 -9.38
C ASN A 232 -4.92 -6.04 -9.61
N PHE A 233 -4.49 -6.24 -10.86
CA PHE A 233 -3.73 -7.43 -11.26
C PHE A 233 -2.23 -7.39 -10.92
N VAL A 234 -1.64 -6.20 -10.75
CA VAL A 234 -0.19 -6.05 -10.44
C VAL A 234 0.03 -5.93 -8.93
N ILE A 235 -0.59 -4.95 -8.29
CA ILE A 235 -0.59 -4.77 -6.84
C ILE A 235 -2.00 -4.43 -6.40
N GLY A 236 -2.65 -5.35 -5.68
CA GLY A 236 -3.93 -5.12 -5.02
C GLY A 236 -3.76 -4.64 -3.58
N ASP A 237 -4.86 -4.20 -2.99
CA ASP A 237 -4.98 -3.74 -1.59
C ASP A 237 -5.19 -4.87 -0.57
N HIS A 238 -5.08 -6.13 -1.00
CA HIS A 238 -5.33 -7.30 -0.15
C HIS A 238 -4.26 -7.57 0.92
N LEU A 239 -3.07 -6.97 0.84
CA LEU A 239 -2.05 -7.09 1.88
C LEU A 239 -2.20 -5.95 2.89
N HIS A 240 -2.16 -6.27 4.19
CA HIS A 240 -2.17 -5.26 5.26
C HIS A 240 -1.07 -4.20 5.07
N TYR A 241 0.10 -4.60 4.59
CA TYR A 241 1.20 -3.70 4.28
C TYR A 241 2.25 -4.34 3.37
N HIS A 242 3.03 -3.47 2.76
CA HIS A 242 4.31 -3.78 2.13
C HIS A 242 5.44 -3.10 2.92
N ASN A 243 6.62 -3.71 2.98
CA ASN A 243 7.84 -3.02 3.44
C ASN A 243 8.41 -2.25 2.24
N VAL A 244 8.05 -0.98 2.12
CA VAL A 244 8.23 -0.18 0.91
C VAL A 244 9.48 0.69 0.94
N GLY A 245 10.13 0.78 -0.21
CA GLY A 245 10.91 1.93 -0.64
C GLY A 245 10.30 2.47 -1.93
N ARG A 246 9.81 3.71 -1.93
CA ARG A 246 9.09 4.30 -3.05
C ARG A 246 9.67 5.66 -3.42
N PHE A 247 9.85 5.89 -4.72
CA PHE A 247 10.14 7.20 -5.29
C PHE A 247 9.11 7.51 -6.36
N THR A 248 8.55 8.71 -6.32
CA THR A 248 7.62 9.18 -7.34
C THR A 248 8.02 10.58 -7.79
N THR A 249 7.94 10.83 -9.08
CA THR A 249 8.00 12.18 -9.66
C THR A 249 6.84 12.40 -10.61
N TYR A 250 6.29 13.60 -10.64
CA TYR A 250 5.06 13.90 -11.37
C TYR A 250 5.01 15.35 -11.86
N THR A 251 4.30 15.51 -12.97
CA THR A 251 3.96 16.78 -13.60
C THR A 251 2.47 16.79 -13.96
N LYS A 252 2.01 17.81 -14.68
CA LYS A 252 0.61 17.88 -15.14
C LYS A 252 0.22 16.70 -16.04
N ASN A 253 1.13 16.19 -16.86
CA ASN A 253 0.81 15.22 -17.92
C ASN A 253 1.54 13.88 -17.77
N PHE A 254 2.44 13.75 -16.80
CA PHE A 254 3.27 12.57 -16.62
C PHE A 254 3.52 12.28 -15.15
N LYS A 255 3.53 10.99 -14.78
CA LYS A 255 4.02 10.51 -13.48
C LYS A 255 4.87 9.27 -13.68
N TYR A 256 5.94 9.18 -12.90
CA TYR A 256 6.77 7.98 -12.78
C TYR A 256 6.82 7.55 -11.32
N THR A 257 6.67 6.24 -11.07
CA THR A 257 6.86 5.63 -9.76
C THR A 257 7.85 4.48 -9.87
N LEU A 258 8.90 4.54 -9.03
CA LEU A 258 9.71 3.39 -8.64
C LEU A 258 9.20 2.89 -7.30
N LEU A 259 8.97 1.59 -7.19
CA LEU A 259 8.57 0.94 -5.96
C LEU A 259 9.41 -0.31 -5.73
N THR A 260 9.77 -0.53 -4.48
CA THR A 260 10.29 -1.78 -3.94
C THR A 260 9.40 -2.24 -2.81
N SER A 261 9.16 -3.55 -2.71
CA SER A 261 8.52 -4.19 -1.56
C SER A 261 9.33 -5.41 -1.16
N PHE A 262 9.82 -5.43 0.07
CA PHE A 262 10.66 -6.52 0.57
C PHE A 262 9.83 -7.57 1.29
N PHE A 263 10.11 -8.83 0.98
CA PHE A 263 9.51 -10.01 1.57
C PHE A 263 10.63 -10.90 2.12
N PRO A 264 10.36 -11.73 3.13
CA PRO A 264 11.34 -12.73 3.52
C PRO A 264 11.51 -13.74 2.38
N HIS A 265 12.72 -14.26 2.26
CA HIS A 265 13.05 -15.19 1.17
C HIS A 265 12.27 -16.49 1.33
N PRO A 266 11.84 -17.16 0.23
CA PRO A 266 11.11 -18.42 0.35
C PRO A 266 11.83 -19.49 1.16
N SER A 267 13.17 -19.52 1.22
CA SER A 267 13.90 -20.47 2.09
C SER A 267 13.61 -20.30 3.58
N GLU A 268 13.14 -19.13 4.01
CA GLU A 268 12.78 -18.84 5.41
C GLU A 268 11.47 -19.56 5.80
N TYR A 269 10.60 -19.81 4.82
CA TYR A 269 9.29 -20.40 5.04
C TYR A 269 9.12 -21.77 4.42
N TYR A 270 9.92 -22.16 3.42
CA TYR A 270 9.80 -23.43 2.71
C TYR A 270 10.98 -24.37 2.98
N ASP A 271 10.70 -25.56 3.52
CA ASP A 271 11.67 -26.64 3.70
C ASP A 271 11.66 -27.59 2.49
N LYS A 272 12.76 -27.69 1.74
CA LYS A 272 12.85 -28.54 0.54
C LYS A 272 12.72 -30.05 0.81
N GLU A 273 12.80 -30.50 2.07
CA GLU A 273 12.87 -31.91 2.44
C GLU A 273 11.55 -32.45 3.04
N THR A 274 10.80 -31.62 3.78
CA THR A 274 9.61 -32.07 4.51
C THR A 274 8.31 -31.61 3.83
N LYS A 275 7.62 -32.55 3.16
CA LYS A 275 6.27 -32.33 2.63
C LYS A 275 5.23 -32.50 3.75
N TYR A 276 4.55 -31.43 4.13
CA TYR A 276 3.44 -31.51 5.08
C TYR A 276 2.12 -31.86 4.38
N GLY A 277 1.17 -32.44 5.13
CA GLY A 277 -0.03 -33.12 4.62
C GLY A 277 -1.00 -32.29 3.77
N TYR A 278 -0.81 -30.97 3.66
CA TYR A 278 -1.63 -30.08 2.82
C TYR A 278 -0.90 -29.55 1.58
N GLY A 279 0.19 -30.20 1.16
CA GLY A 279 0.86 -29.92 -0.11
C GLY A 279 1.90 -28.79 -0.07
N GLY A 280 2.24 -28.28 1.11
CA GLY A 280 3.28 -27.28 1.32
C GLY A 280 4.56 -27.84 1.94
N TYR A 281 5.68 -27.30 1.51
CA TYR A 281 6.97 -27.37 2.20
C TYR A 281 6.96 -26.19 3.20
N VAL A 282 6.73 -26.36 4.49
CA VAL A 282 6.68 -25.20 5.43
C VAL A 282 7.66 -25.40 6.58
N ASN A 283 8.56 -24.43 6.80
CA ASN A 283 9.51 -24.44 7.91
C ASN A 283 8.82 -23.99 9.21
N LEU A 284 8.15 -24.93 9.88
CA LEU A 284 7.47 -24.71 11.16
C LEU A 284 8.42 -24.76 12.38
N LYS A 285 9.76 -24.79 12.16
CA LYS A 285 10.77 -25.01 13.21
C LYS A 285 11.83 -23.91 13.27
N ALA A 286 11.54 -22.73 12.74
CA ALA A 286 12.42 -21.57 12.89
C ALA A 286 12.67 -21.28 14.37
N LYS A 287 13.93 -21.24 14.77
CA LYS A 287 14.36 -20.88 16.13
C LYS A 287 14.66 -19.39 16.19
N GLN A 288 14.54 -18.80 17.38
CA GLN A 288 14.95 -17.41 17.62
C GLN A 288 16.42 -17.12 17.29
N THR A 289 17.25 -18.16 17.18
CA THR A 289 18.68 -18.05 16.84
C THR A 289 18.97 -18.17 15.33
N ASP A 290 17.96 -18.48 14.51
CA ASP A 290 18.15 -18.66 13.08
C ASP A 290 18.37 -17.29 12.43
N VAL A 291 19.40 -17.21 11.58
CA VAL A 291 19.78 -15.97 10.90
C VAL A 291 19.03 -15.93 9.57
N SER A 292 18.27 -14.85 9.34
CA SER A 292 17.56 -14.68 8.09
C SER A 292 18.53 -14.56 6.90
N SER A 293 18.17 -15.23 5.81
CA SER A 293 18.99 -15.37 4.62
C SER A 293 18.18 -15.14 3.35
N GLY A 294 18.87 -14.73 2.30
CA GLY A 294 18.28 -14.44 1.00
C GLY A 294 17.57 -13.09 0.90
N LEU A 295 17.56 -12.56 -0.32
CA LEU A 295 16.80 -11.40 -0.73
C LEU A 295 15.58 -11.86 -1.50
N ASN A 296 14.40 -11.35 -1.16
CA ASN A 296 13.20 -11.48 -1.97
C ASN A 296 12.49 -10.13 -2.01
N MET A 297 12.27 -9.61 -3.21
CA MET A 297 11.65 -8.30 -3.37
C MET A 297 10.82 -8.23 -4.65
N PHE A 298 9.70 -7.54 -4.54
CA PHE A 298 9.04 -6.95 -5.69
C PHE A 298 9.73 -5.63 -6.02
N LEU A 299 9.97 -5.36 -7.30
CA LEU A 299 10.36 -4.06 -7.80
C LEU A 299 9.51 -3.71 -9.02
N GLY A 300 9.03 -2.47 -9.09
CA GLY A 300 8.18 -2.00 -10.18
C GLY A 300 8.54 -0.61 -10.67
N HIS A 301 8.56 -0.45 -11.99
CA HIS A 301 8.57 0.83 -12.69
C HIS A 301 7.20 1.08 -13.29
N ARG A 302 6.60 2.22 -12.97
CA ARG A 302 5.28 2.60 -13.45
C ARG A 302 5.29 3.99 -14.07
N LEU A 303 4.79 4.09 -15.29
CA LEU A 303 4.77 5.31 -16.09
C LEU A 303 3.32 5.63 -16.47
N GLU A 304 2.84 6.80 -16.09
CA GLU A 304 1.47 7.27 -16.34
C GLU A 304 1.51 8.52 -17.22
N TRP A 305 0.70 8.53 -18.28
CA TRP A 305 0.58 9.67 -19.20
C TRP A 305 -0.87 10.07 -19.41
N ARG A 306 -1.10 11.38 -19.47
CA ARG A 306 -2.41 11.96 -19.74
C ARG A 306 -2.44 12.63 -21.12
N PHE A 307 -3.45 12.29 -21.90
CA PHE A 307 -3.63 12.75 -23.27
C PHE A 307 -5.03 13.33 -23.51
N LEU A 308 -5.23 13.89 -24.71
CA LEU A 308 -6.54 14.31 -25.22
C LEU A 308 -7.30 15.26 -24.28
N LYS A 309 -6.61 16.31 -23.81
CA LYS A 309 -7.15 17.29 -22.83
C LYS A 309 -7.68 16.61 -21.56
N ASP A 310 -6.82 15.77 -20.98
CA ASP A 310 -7.10 15.00 -19.76
C ASP A 310 -8.25 13.99 -19.87
N LYS A 311 -8.70 13.61 -21.07
CA LYS A 311 -9.77 12.61 -21.25
C LYS A 311 -9.29 11.16 -21.27
N VAL A 312 -8.01 10.94 -21.51
CA VAL A 312 -7.41 9.61 -21.56
C VAL A 312 -6.18 9.59 -20.69
N ASN A 313 -6.06 8.56 -19.88
CA ASN A 313 -4.85 8.25 -19.14
C ASN A 313 -4.40 6.82 -19.51
N LEU A 314 -3.11 6.69 -19.79
CA LEU A 314 -2.46 5.46 -20.21
C LEU A 314 -1.37 5.15 -19.20
N VAL A 315 -1.29 3.90 -18.75
CA VAL A 315 -0.28 3.48 -17.79
C VAL A 315 0.45 2.26 -18.30
N LEU A 316 1.78 2.30 -18.23
CA LEU A 316 2.65 1.17 -18.50
C LEU A 316 3.38 0.81 -17.21
N THR A 317 3.34 -0.46 -16.84
CA THR A 317 4.04 -0.96 -15.66
C THR A 317 4.88 -2.16 -16.02
N GLU A 318 6.16 -2.12 -15.68
CA GLU A 318 7.07 -3.27 -15.78
C GLU A 318 7.52 -3.61 -14.35
N THR A 319 7.37 -4.88 -13.95
CA THR A 319 7.69 -5.30 -12.59
C THR A 319 8.44 -6.62 -12.57
N ILE A 320 9.14 -6.86 -11.46
CA ILE A 320 9.95 -8.04 -11.24
C ILE A 320 9.79 -8.50 -9.79
N MET A 321 9.53 -9.78 -9.61
CA MET A 321 9.81 -10.50 -8.37
C MET A 321 11.24 -11.00 -8.47
N TYR A 322 12.16 -10.38 -7.74
CA TYR A 322 13.58 -10.70 -7.72
C TYR A 322 13.94 -11.44 -6.43
N GLN A 323 14.73 -12.51 -6.57
CA GLN A 323 15.26 -13.29 -5.47
C GLN A 323 16.73 -13.64 -5.63
N SER A 324 17.41 -13.75 -4.50
CA SER A 324 18.79 -14.23 -4.40
C SER A 324 18.96 -14.99 -3.09
N GLU A 325 19.55 -16.19 -3.13
CA GLU A 325 19.81 -17.00 -1.94
C GLU A 325 21.00 -16.46 -1.11
N ASP A 326 21.95 -15.79 -1.78
CA ASP A 326 23.20 -15.28 -1.20
C ASP A 326 23.17 -13.79 -0.83
N ASN A 327 21.98 -13.16 -0.80
CA ASN A 327 21.77 -11.73 -0.54
C ASN A 327 22.45 -10.80 -1.56
N THR A 328 22.74 -11.29 -2.77
CA THR A 328 23.23 -10.44 -3.85
C THR A 328 22.10 -9.62 -4.45
N PHE A 329 22.41 -8.37 -4.79
CA PHE A 329 21.47 -7.48 -5.45
C PHE A 329 22.04 -6.98 -6.77
N ASP A 330 21.42 -7.42 -7.87
CA ASP A 330 21.77 -6.97 -9.21
C ASP A 330 21.23 -5.56 -9.48
N LEU A 331 22.10 -4.55 -9.38
CA LEU A 331 21.73 -3.14 -9.58
C LEU A 331 21.16 -2.84 -10.98
N ARG A 332 21.35 -3.72 -11.97
CA ARG A 332 20.76 -3.53 -13.30
C ARG A 332 19.24 -3.43 -13.21
N VAL A 333 18.60 -4.19 -12.31
CA VAL A 333 17.14 -4.20 -12.15
C VAL A 333 16.55 -2.87 -11.63
N LEU A 334 17.39 -1.89 -11.27
CA LEU A 334 16.95 -0.53 -10.94
C LEU A 334 16.72 0.36 -12.18
N SER A 335 17.13 -0.09 -13.37
CA SER A 335 17.07 0.71 -14.61
C SER A 335 15.62 0.86 -15.11
N PRO A 336 15.04 2.09 -15.10
CA PRO A 336 13.65 2.30 -15.51
C PRO A 336 13.43 2.20 -17.03
N ALA A 337 14.51 2.17 -17.81
CA ALA A 337 14.47 2.08 -19.26
C ALA A 337 14.64 0.64 -19.76
N THR A 338 14.91 -0.31 -18.87
CA THR A 338 15.12 -1.70 -19.25
C THR A 338 13.85 -2.49 -19.04
N VAL A 339 13.49 -3.30 -20.04
CA VAL A 339 12.42 -4.29 -19.93
C VAL A 339 12.99 -5.49 -19.19
N PHE A 340 12.39 -5.90 -18.07
CA PHE A 340 12.95 -6.95 -17.20
C PHE A 340 13.05 -8.30 -17.90
N HIS A 341 12.15 -8.56 -18.83
CA HIS A 341 12.19 -9.71 -19.72
C HIS A 341 13.51 -9.86 -20.50
N ASN A 342 14.29 -8.79 -20.67
CA ASN A 342 15.57 -8.81 -21.38
C ASN A 342 16.78 -9.19 -20.50
N TYR A 343 16.62 -9.37 -19.18
CA TYR A 343 17.75 -9.70 -18.31
C TYR A 343 18.16 -11.18 -18.32
N TYR A 344 17.31 -12.07 -18.84
CA TYR A 344 17.57 -13.53 -18.88
C TYR A 344 17.97 -14.14 -17.52
N ILE A 345 17.44 -13.61 -16.43
CA ILE A 345 17.71 -14.03 -15.04
C ILE A 345 16.61 -14.97 -14.50
N ARG A 346 16.10 -15.89 -15.33
CA ARG A 346 14.93 -16.74 -15.01
C ARG A 346 15.06 -17.54 -13.71
N SER A 347 16.27 -17.88 -13.28
CA SER A 347 16.53 -18.58 -12.00
C SER A 347 16.32 -17.68 -10.78
N ASN A 348 16.41 -16.36 -10.96
CA ASN A 348 16.42 -15.36 -9.90
C ASN A 348 15.24 -14.40 -10.00
N ALA A 349 14.41 -14.47 -11.04
CA ALA A 349 13.29 -13.57 -11.16
C ALA A 349 12.16 -14.07 -12.05
N ASN A 350 10.95 -13.58 -11.72
CA ASN A 350 9.81 -13.54 -12.64
C ASN A 350 9.42 -12.07 -12.88
N SER A 351 8.98 -11.72 -14.09
CA SER A 351 8.59 -10.36 -14.46
C SER A 351 7.24 -10.34 -15.14
N ILE A 352 6.44 -9.31 -14.85
CA ILE A 352 5.16 -9.06 -15.53
C ILE A 352 5.12 -7.65 -16.10
N LEU A 353 4.46 -7.54 -17.26
CA LEU A 353 4.16 -6.28 -17.92
C LEU A 353 2.66 -6.00 -17.80
N SER A 354 2.29 -4.77 -17.47
CA SER A 354 0.90 -4.33 -17.42
C SER A 354 0.66 -3.07 -18.24
N LEU A 355 -0.48 -3.08 -18.94
CA LEU A 355 -1.03 -1.92 -19.62
C LEU A 355 -2.38 -1.58 -19.00
N GLU A 356 -2.57 -0.30 -18.68
CA GLU A 356 -3.86 0.22 -18.24
C GLU A 356 -4.28 1.41 -19.10
N VAL A 357 -5.58 1.54 -19.27
CA VAL A 357 -6.18 2.71 -19.87
C VAL A 357 -7.43 3.08 -19.09
N ASP A 358 -7.62 4.37 -18.87
CA ASP A 358 -8.92 4.90 -18.46
C ASP A 358 -9.32 6.09 -19.32
N VAL A 359 -10.60 6.11 -19.68
CA VAL A 359 -11.20 7.04 -20.64
C VAL A 359 -12.47 7.63 -20.06
N THR A 360 -12.57 8.96 -20.11
CA THR A 360 -13.78 9.68 -19.71
C THR A 360 -14.39 10.37 -20.93
N PRO A 361 -15.25 9.65 -21.69
CA PRO A 361 -15.79 10.19 -22.95
C PRO A 361 -16.71 11.39 -22.70
N ILE A 362 -17.53 11.30 -21.65
CA ILE A 362 -18.51 12.32 -21.22
C ILE A 362 -18.45 12.50 -19.71
N LYS A 363 -19.01 13.61 -19.21
CA LYS A 363 -19.14 13.84 -17.76
C LYS A 363 -19.92 12.69 -17.11
N TYR A 364 -19.53 12.33 -15.90
CA TYR A 364 -20.17 11.30 -15.07
C TYR A 364 -19.97 9.85 -15.55
N LEU A 365 -19.14 9.60 -16.56
CA LEU A 365 -18.82 8.25 -17.05
C LEU A 365 -17.33 8.09 -17.28
N ASN A 366 -16.70 7.18 -16.52
CA ASN A 366 -15.34 6.71 -16.78
C ASN A 366 -15.38 5.21 -17.11
N ILE A 367 -14.57 4.80 -18.07
CA ILE A 367 -14.37 3.41 -18.48
C ILE A 367 -12.89 3.12 -18.32
N TYR A 368 -12.56 2.01 -17.67
CA TYR A 368 -11.19 1.60 -17.44
C TYR A 368 -10.95 0.14 -17.84
N ALA A 369 -9.70 -0.17 -18.14
CA ALA A 369 -9.23 -1.53 -18.35
C ALA A 369 -7.79 -1.67 -17.81
N GLN A 370 -7.47 -2.85 -17.29
CA GLN A 370 -6.13 -3.27 -16.91
C GLN A 370 -5.88 -4.64 -17.53
N VAL A 371 -4.74 -4.80 -18.18
CA VAL A 371 -4.28 -6.08 -18.74
C VAL A 371 -2.88 -6.34 -18.19
N VAL A 372 -2.60 -7.60 -17.86
CA VAL A 372 -1.30 -8.08 -17.44
C VAL A 372 -0.86 -9.21 -18.37
N VAL A 373 0.43 -9.26 -18.65
CA VAL A 373 1.10 -10.32 -19.39
C VAL A 373 2.22 -10.85 -18.51
N ASP A 374 2.17 -12.15 -18.24
CA ASP A 374 3.14 -12.93 -17.47
C ASP A 374 3.80 -13.91 -18.46
N GLU A 375 5.02 -13.56 -18.90
CA GLU A 375 5.85 -14.27 -19.89
C GLU A 375 5.44 -14.19 -21.38
N PHE A 376 6.40 -13.86 -22.26
CA PHE A 376 6.32 -14.09 -23.71
C PHE A 376 6.90 -15.49 -23.99
N VAL A 377 6.05 -16.46 -24.32
CA VAL A 377 6.48 -17.81 -24.75
C VAL A 377 6.97 -17.80 -26.18
#